data_AF-X1AHY7-F1
#
_entry.id   AF-X1AHY7-F1
#
_cell.length_a   1.000
_cell.length_b   1.000
_cell.length_c   1.000
_cell.angle_alpha   90.00
_cell.angle_beta   90.00
_cell.angle_gamma   90.00
#
_symmetry.space_group_name_H-M   'P 1'
#
loop_
_entity.id
_entity.type
_entity.pdbx_description
1 polymer ?
#
loop_
_entity_poly.entity_id
_entity_poly.type
_entity_poly.pdbx_seq_one_letter_code
_entity_poly.pdbx_strand_id
1 'polypeptide(L)' 'MKLMNNLPESQIVKIWQHQLLDRTDLTTEEGEPIRIIYPGRINDDQGADLLDAVIATS' A
#
# COMPACT_ATOMS: atom_id res chain seq x y z
N MET A 1 17.26 2.04 -8.54
CA MET A 1 15.82 2.35 -8.36
C MET A 1 15.34 3.29 -9.48
N LYS A 2 15.30 2.83 -10.74
CA LYS A 2 14.86 3.64 -11.91
C LYS A 2 13.63 3.02 -12.61
N LEU A 3 13.26 1.80 -12.21
CA LEU A 3 12.18 1.00 -12.81
C LEU A 3 10.78 1.39 -12.32
N MET A 4 10.65 2.01 -11.14
CA MET A 4 9.33 2.33 -10.55
C MET A 4 8.72 3.64 -11.07
N ASN A 5 9.50 4.52 -11.72
CA ASN A 5 9.02 5.85 -12.10
C ASN A 5 7.93 5.84 -13.21
N ASN A 6 7.78 4.71 -13.92
CA ASN A 6 6.76 4.53 -14.96
C ASN A 6 5.85 3.32 -14.68
N LEU A 7 5.77 2.83 -13.44
CA LEU A 7 4.80 1.79 -13.12
C LEU A 7 3.37 2.37 -13.25
N PRO A 8 2.48 1.71 -14.01
CA PRO A 8 1.07 2.07 -13.98
C PRO A 8 0.55 1.99 -12.55
N GLU A 9 -0.33 2.91 -12.17
CA GLU A 9 -0.99 2.92 -10.87
C GLU A 9 -1.62 1.56 -10.53
N SER A 10 -2.27 0.91 -11.51
CA SER A 10 -2.84 -0.43 -11.36
C SER A 10 -1.82 -1.51 -10.96
N GLN A 11 -0.54 -1.35 -11.27
CA GLN A 11 0.52 -2.24 -10.82
C GLN A 11 0.93 -1.92 -9.37
N ILE A 12 0.96 -0.63 -9.00
CA ILE A 12 1.21 -0.21 -7.61
C ILE A 12 0.11 -0.75 -6.69
N VAL A 13 -1.15 -0.60 -7.10
CA VAL A 13 -2.31 -1.16 -6.38
C VAL A 13 -2.18 -2.67 -6.21
N LYS A 14 -1.75 -3.41 -7.24
CA LYS A 14 -1.51 -4.87 -7.14
C LYS A 14 -0.38 -5.22 -6.19
N ILE A 15 0.74 -4.50 -6.22
CA ILE A 15 1.84 -4.68 -5.28
C ILE A 15 1.35 -4.45 -3.85
N TRP A 16 0.48 -3.46 -3.65
CA TRP A 16 -0.13 -3.19 -2.35
C TRP A 16 -1.12 -4.30 -1.91
N GLN A 17 -2.07 -4.69 -2.77
CA GLN A 17 -3.08 -5.68 -2.40
C GLN A 17 -2.49 -7.07 -2.15
N HIS A 18 -1.50 -7.47 -2.96
CA HIS A 18 -0.92 -8.81 -2.89
C HIS A 18 0.37 -8.90 -2.08
N GLN A 19 0.86 -7.79 -1.54
CA GLN A 19 2.07 -7.75 -0.71
C GLN A 19 3.29 -8.37 -1.39
N LEU A 20 3.45 -8.09 -2.69
CA LEU A 20 4.43 -8.78 -3.56
C LEU A 20 5.89 -8.36 -3.34
N LEU A 21 6.15 -7.32 -2.55
CA LEU A 21 7.48 -6.86 -2.20
C LEU A 21 7.67 -6.98 -0.69
N ASP A 22 8.90 -7.25 -0.26
CA ASP A 22 9.25 -7.24 1.16
C ASP A 22 8.92 -5.88 1.77
N ARG A 23 8.14 -5.91 2.85
CA ARG A 23 7.58 -4.72 3.53
C ARG A 23 8.24 -4.43 4.87
N THR A 24 9.46 -4.92 5.06
CA THR A 24 10.14 -4.87 6.36
C THR A 24 10.31 -3.45 6.91
N ASP A 25 10.13 -2.42 6.06
CA ASP A 25 10.46 -1.03 6.39
C ASP A 25 9.27 -0.06 6.24
N LEU A 26 8.02 -0.55 6.18
CA LEU A 26 6.86 0.35 6.20
C LEU A 26 6.73 0.99 7.57
N THR A 27 6.92 2.31 7.61
CA THR A 27 6.87 3.13 8.82
C THR A 27 6.00 4.36 8.59
N THR A 28 5.46 4.94 9.67
CA THR A 28 4.85 6.27 9.64
C THR A 28 5.92 7.33 9.35
N GLU A 29 5.51 8.57 9.11
CA GLU A 29 6.46 9.68 8.96
C GLU A 29 7.31 9.91 10.20
N GLU A 30 6.85 9.46 11.38
CA GLU A 30 7.57 9.53 12.65
C GLU A 30 8.48 8.31 12.89
N GLY A 31 8.51 7.35 11.96
CA GLY A 31 9.35 6.15 12.02
C GLY A 31 8.69 4.97 12.77
N GLU A 32 7.42 5.05 13.12
CA GLU A 32 6.72 3.95 13.80
C GLU A 32 6.41 2.82 12.80
N PRO A 33 6.73 1.54 13.11
CA PRO A 33 6.41 0.43 12.21
C PRO A 33 4.91 0.28 11.95
N ILE A 34 4.54 0.12 10.67
CA ILE A 34 3.17 -0.13 10.24
C ILE A 34 2.98 -1.63 10.03
N ARG A 35 1.94 -2.17 10.66
CA ARG A 35 1.42 -3.51 10.36
C ARG A 35 0.15 -3.41 9.52
N ILE A 36 0.17 -4.03 8.35
CA ILE A 36 -1.01 -4.14 7.50
C ILE A 36 -1.86 -5.32 7.99
N ILE A 37 -3.06 -5.02 8.49
CA ILE A 37 -4.04 -6.03 8.93
C ILE A 37 -4.89 -6.46 7.73
N TYR A 38 -5.34 -5.49 6.93
CA TYR A 38 -6.05 -5.72 5.68
C TYR A 38 -5.66 -4.63 4.67
N PRO A 39 -5.18 -4.98 3.46
CA PRO A 39 -4.71 -3.99 2.49
C PRO A 39 -5.83 -3.15 1.86
N GLY A 40 -7.10 -3.53 2.04
CA GLY A 40 -8.23 -2.89 1.40
C GLY A 40 -8.63 -3.52 0.06
N ARG A 41 -9.76 -3.08 -0.48
CA ARG A 41 -10.23 -3.42 -1.83
C ARG A 41 -10.05 -2.23 -2.76
N ILE A 42 -9.99 -2.48 -4.07
CA ILE A 42 -9.96 -1.42 -5.08
C ILE A 42 -11.25 -0.60 -4.97
N ASN A 43 -11.11 0.74 -5.05
CA ASN A 43 -12.21 1.65 -5.26
C ASN A 43 -12.43 1.86 -6.76
N ASP A 44 -13.60 1.52 -7.28
CA ASP A 44 -14.00 1.77 -8.68
C ASP A 44 -14.87 3.02 -8.84
N ASP A 45 -15.08 3.76 -7.76
CA ASP A 45 -15.78 5.05 -7.72
C ASP A 45 -14.79 6.21 -7.45
N GLN A 46 -15.31 7.40 -7.14
CA GLN A 46 -14.51 8.57 -6.77
C GLN A 46 -13.94 8.44 -5.36
N GLY A 47 -12.69 8.88 -5.17
CA GLY A 47 -12.05 8.94 -3.87
C GLY A 47 -10.64 8.35 -3.87
N ALA A 48 -10.23 7.79 -2.73
CA ALA A 48 -8.95 7.11 -2.61
C ALA A 48 -8.94 5.78 -3.39
N ASP A 49 -7.76 5.32 -3.81
CA ASP A 49 -7.58 4.13 -4.64
C ASP A 49 -8.05 2.83 -3.96
N LEU A 50 -8.02 2.79 -2.62
CA LEU A 50 -8.33 1.63 -1.81
C LEU A 50 -9.35 1.96 -0.71
N LEU A 51 -10.38 1.14 -0.60
CA LEU A 51 -11.40 1.22 0.45
C LEU A 51 -11.10 0.24 1.58
N ASP A 52 -11.49 0.63 2.80
CA ASP A 52 -11.50 -0.20 4.01
C ASP A 52 -10.15 -0.79 4.40
N ALA A 53 -9.04 -0.19 3.97
CA ALA A 53 -7.72 -0.60 4.42
C ALA A 53 -7.61 -0.46 5.96
N VAL A 54 -7.07 -1.49 6.60
CA VAL A 54 -6.86 -1.51 8.05
C VAL A 54 -5.37 -1.72 8.31
N ILE A 55 -4.77 -0.73 8.96
CA ILE A 55 -3.38 -0.75 9.40
C ILE A 55 -3.32 -0.46 10.90
N ALA A 56 -2.27 -0.96 11.54
CA ALA A 56 -1.97 -0.68 12.94
C ALA A 56 -0.55 -0.13 13.05
N THR A 57 -0.37 0.85 13.94
CA THR A 57 0.93 1.31 14.42
C THR A 57 1.17 0.74 15.82
N SER A 58 2.43 0.71 16.25
CA SER A 58 2.82 0.16 17.58
C SER A 58 2.83 1.23 18.66
#